data_AF-A0AAE4APR6-F1
#
_entry.id   AF-A0AAE4APR6-F1
#
_cell.length_a   1.000
_cell.length_b   1.000
_cell.length_c   1.000
_cell.angle_alpha   90.00
_cell.angle_beta   90.00
_cell.angle_gamma   90.00
#
_symmetry.space_group_name_H-M   'P 1'
#
loop_
_entity.id
_entity.type
_entity.pdbx_description
1 polymer ?
#
loop_
_entity_poly.entity_id
_entity_poly.type
_entity_poly.pdbx_seq_one_letter_code
_entity_poly.pdbx_strand_id
1 'polypeptide(L)' 'MNKKCPAGNKKLKVVNIGLQSFADSLRRQGVKVAQVAWRPPVKHDKDMTDLLDSLM' A
#
# COMPACT_ATOMS: atom_id res chain seq x y z
N MET A 1 -25.27 7.01 -10.11
CA MET A 1 -25.27 5.93 -9.10
C MET A 1 -24.20 6.24 -8.04
N ASN A 2 -24.53 7.06 -7.02
CA ASN A 2 -23.59 7.35 -5.93
C ASN A 2 -23.73 6.26 -4.87
N LYS A 3 -22.83 5.27 -4.88
CA LYS A 3 -22.69 4.36 -3.74
C LYS A 3 -22.10 5.15 -2.58
N LYS A 4 -22.97 5.79 -1.79
CA LYS A 4 -22.60 6.34 -0.48
C LYS A 4 -22.22 5.16 0.40
N CYS A 5 -20.95 5.07 0.79
CA CYS A 5 -20.49 4.08 1.76
C CYS A 5 -21.27 4.26 3.08
N PRO A 6 -21.72 3.17 3.74
CA PRO A 6 -22.66 3.24 4.86
C PRO A 6 -22.07 3.76 6.19
N ALA A 7 -20.81 4.16 6.21
CA ALA A 7 -20.13 4.62 7.42
C ALA A 7 -20.29 6.14 7.64
N GLY A 8 -21.52 6.59 7.83
CA GLY A 8 -21.78 7.93 8.36
C GLY A 8 -21.19 8.04 9.78
N ASN A 9 -20.29 9.00 9.99
CA ASN A 9 -19.77 9.48 11.29
C ASN A 9 -18.82 8.57 12.10
N LYS A 10 -18.23 7.50 11.54
CA LYS A 10 -17.12 6.79 12.22
C LYS A 10 -15.76 7.37 11.83
N LYS A 11 -14.91 7.66 12.83
CA LYS A 11 -13.52 8.11 12.60
C LYS A 11 -12.79 7.09 11.70
N LEU A 12 -12.35 7.55 10.54
CA LEU A 12 -11.63 6.73 9.55
C LEU A 12 -10.34 6.17 10.14
N LYS A 13 -10.09 4.88 9.91
CA LYS A 13 -8.84 4.20 10.24
C LYS A 13 -8.33 3.51 8.97
N VAL A 14 -7.05 3.67 8.67
CA VAL A 14 -6.45 3.17 7.42
C VAL A 14 -5.27 2.24 7.73
N VAL A 15 -5.19 1.14 6.99
CA VAL A 15 -3.99 0.32 6.89
C VAL A 15 -3.42 0.56 5.48
N ASN A 16 -2.28 1.23 5.41
CA ASN A 16 -1.65 1.55 4.13
C ASN A 16 -0.68 0.43 3.73
N ILE A 17 -0.84 -0.05 2.50
CA ILE A 17 0.06 -0.98 1.83
C ILE A 17 0.50 -0.27 0.55
N GLY A 18 1.77 0.14 0.49
CA GLY A 18 2.28 0.94 -0.63
C GLY A 18 3.17 2.08 -0.15
N LEU A 19 3.08 3.23 -0.83
CA LEU A 19 4.00 4.34 -0.61
C LEU A 19 3.84 4.96 0.80
N GLN A 20 4.96 5.10 1.51
CA GLN A 20 5.02 5.77 2.81
C GLN A 20 4.47 7.21 2.75
N SER A 21 4.75 7.93 1.66
CA SER A 21 4.28 9.31 1.44
C SER A 21 2.76 9.45 1.48
N PHE A 22 2.03 8.40 1.08
CA PHE A 22 0.58 8.39 1.17
C PHE A 22 0.11 8.26 2.63
N ALA A 23 0.71 7.36 3.41
CA ALA A 23 0.43 7.27 4.85
C ALA A 23 0.75 8.58 5.58
N ASP A 24 1.86 9.24 5.24
CA ASP A 24 2.24 10.52 5.85
C ASP A 24 1.23 11.62 5.51
N SER A 25 0.73 11.64 4.28
CA SER A 25 -0.29 12.59 3.84
C SER A 25 -1.61 12.43 4.59
N LEU A 26 -2.00 11.20 4.91
CA LEU A 26 -3.18 10.91 5.73
C LEU A 26 -2.96 11.26 7.22
N ARG A 27 -1.75 11.01 7.75
CA ARG A 27 -1.40 11.42 9.13
C ARG A 27 -1.49 12.94 9.31
N ARG A 28 -1.03 13.72 8.32
CA ARG A 28 -1.14 15.19 8.34
C ARG A 28 -2.60 15.68 8.36
N GLN A 29 -3.53 14.89 7.84
CA GLN A 29 -4.97 15.17 7.89
C GLN A 29 -5.65 14.67 9.17
N GLY A 30 -4.89 14.15 10.15
CA GLY A 30 -5.42 13.65 11.42
C GLY A 30 -6.06 12.26 11.34
N VAL A 31 -5.88 11.53 10.23
CA VAL A 31 -6.39 10.17 10.09
C VAL A 31 -5.50 9.18 10.84
N LYS A 32 -6.10 8.22 11.56
CA LYS A 32 -5.35 7.14 12.21
C LYS A 32 -4.89 6.13 11.16
N VAL A 33 -3.58 6.09 10.89
CA VAL A 33 -3.00 5.22 9.84
C VAL A 33 -1.90 4.31 10.40
N ALA A 34 -1.94 3.03 10.01
CA ALA A 34 -0.84 2.09 10.15
C ALA A 34 -0.19 1.85 8.78
N GLN A 35 1.13 2.01 8.66
CA GLN A 35 1.88 1.63 7.47
C GLN A 35 2.29 0.17 7.60
N VAL A 36 2.08 -0.62 6.54
CA VAL A 36 2.61 -1.97 6.44
C VAL A 36 3.84 -1.94 5.53
N ALA A 37 4.98 -2.39 6.06
CA ALA A 37 6.18 -2.68 5.27
C ALA A 37 5.99 -4.01 4.53
N TRP A 38 5.06 -4.04 3.58
CA TRP A 38 4.72 -5.24 2.83
C TRP A 38 5.64 -5.38 1.62
N ARG A 39 6.08 -6.61 1.38
CA ARG A 39 6.72 -7.03 0.13
C ARG A 39 5.90 -8.19 -0.44
N PRO A 40 5.62 -8.22 -1.75
CA PRO A 40 4.92 -9.34 -2.35
C PRO A 40 5.70 -10.63 -2.10
N PRO A 41 5.01 -11.76 -1.83
CA PRO A 41 5.66 -13.06 -1.82
C PRO A 41 6.25 -13.30 -3.21
N VAL A 42 7.58 -13.28 -3.31
CA VAL A 42 8.28 -13.39 -4.58
C VAL A 42 8.18 -14.83 -5.05
N LYS A 43 7.44 -15.09 -6.13
CA LYS A 43 7.61 -16.33 -6.89
C LYS A 43 8.83 -16.10 -7.76
N HIS A 44 9.99 -16.57 -7.30
CA HIS A 44 11.24 -16.38 -8.00
C HIS A 44 11.17 -17.16 -9.32
N ASP A 45 11.00 -16.43 -10.42
CA ASP A 45 11.11 -17.01 -11.76
C ASP A 45 12.59 -16.98 -12.13
N LYS A 46 13.17 -18.17 -12.37
CA LYS A 46 14.59 -18.31 -12.68
C LYS A 46 14.94 -17.56 -13.95
N ASP A 47 14.10 -17.66 -14.97
CA ASP A 47 14.32 -17.07 -16.28
C ASP A 47 14.37 -15.52 -16.19
N MET A 48 13.55 -14.93 -15.31
CA MET A 48 13.56 -13.49 -15.07
C MET A 48 14.82 -13.03 -14.31
N THR A 49 15.35 -13.88 -13.44
CA THR A 49 16.57 -13.57 -12.67
C THR A 49 17.79 -13.63 -13.55
N ASP A 50 17.89 -14.68 -14.38
CA ASP A 50 18.98 -14.86 -15.35
C ASP A 50 19.01 -13.70 -16.37
N LEU A 51 17.84 -13.21 -16.79
CA LEU A 51 17.75 -12.03 -17.66
C LEU A 51 18.25 -10.75 -16.99
N LEU A 52 17.92 -10.54 -15.71
CA LEU A 52 18.36 -9.38 -14.94
C LEU A 52 19.88 -9.41 -14.69
N ASP A 53 20.44 -10.59 -14.40
CA ASP A 53 21.88 -10.80 -14.23
C ASP A 53 22.66 -10.55 -15.53
N SER A 54 22.04 -10.80 -16.70
CA SER A 54 22.65 -10.47 -18.00
C SER A 54 22.67 -8.97 -18.33
N LEU A 55 21.87 -8.15 -17.65
CA LEU A 55 21.76 -6.71 -17.89
C LEU A 55 22.61 -5.86 -16.93
N MET A 56 23.06 -6.45 -15.82
CA MET A 56 23.90 -5.83 -14.79
C MET A 56 25.36 -6.26 -14.93
#